data_AF-A0A961TIY8-F1
#
_entry.id   AF-A0A961TIY8-F1
#
_cell.length_a   1.000
_cell.length_b   1.000
_cell.length_c   1.000
_cell.angle_alpha   90.00
_cell.angle_beta   90.00
_cell.angle_gamma   90.00
#
_symmetry.space_group_name_H-M   'P 1'
#
loop_
_entity.id
_entity.type
_entity.pdbx_description
1 polymer ?
#
loop_
_entity_poly.entity_id
_entity_poly.type
_entity_poly.pdbx_seq_one_letter_code
_entity_poly.pdbx_strand_id
1 'polypeptide(L)'
;MVQQTFLLCAGGTGGHLFPAEALAHELIARGHMVHLATDDRAERFAASFPAEAIHVIPSATIGSKNPVALLRTARQLLAGYRAARKLIGQLKPAA
;
A
#
# COMPACT_ATOMS: atom_id res chain seq x y z
N MET A 1 -17.21 19.90 -6.63
CA MET A 1 -16.37 18.82 -7.17
C MET A 1 -16.86 17.49 -6.61
N VAL A 2 -16.76 16.39 -7.37
CA VAL A 2 -17.14 15.05 -6.87
C VAL A 2 -15.99 14.52 -6.02
N GLN A 3 -16.29 14.11 -4.78
CA GLN A 3 -15.33 13.46 -3.90
C GLN A 3 -15.04 12.05 -4.43
N GLN A 4 -13.76 11.70 -4.51
CA GLN A 4 -13.27 10.42 -5.04
C GLN A 4 -12.31 9.82 -4.02
N THR A 5 -12.16 8.50 -4.05
CA THR A 5 -11.23 7.76 -3.20
C THR A 5 -9.99 7.39 -4.01
N PHE A 6 -8.80 7.68 -3.48
CA PHE A 6 -7.52 7.32 -4.08
C PHE A 6 -6.80 6.31 -3.19
N LEU A 7 -6.20 5.28 -3.79
CA LEU A 7 -5.39 4.29 -3.09
C LEU A 7 -3.92 4.43 -3.50
N LEU A 8 -3.14 5.14 -2.68
CA LEU A 8 -1.72 5.31 -2.94
C LEU A 8 -0.95 4.05 -2.52
N CYS A 9 -0.18 3.49 -3.44
CA CYS A 9 0.70 2.36 -3.16
C CYS A 9 2.12 2.87 -2.97
N ALA A 10 2.58 2.97 -1.73
CA ALA A 10 3.94 3.39 -1.42
C ALA A 10 4.52 2.58 -0.26
N GLY A 11 5.75 2.13 -0.39
CA GLY A 11 6.42 1.26 0.58
C GLY A 11 7.95 1.27 0.42
N GLY A 12 8.62 0.51 1.29
CA GLY A 12 10.07 0.56 1.46
C GLY A 12 10.55 1.74 2.31
N THR A 13 11.55 2.48 1.81
CA THR A 13 12.15 3.65 2.48
C THR A 13 11.44 4.96 2.13
N GLY A 14 11.81 6.07 2.79
CA GLY A 14 11.25 7.41 2.53
C GLY A 14 11.26 7.89 1.06
N GLY A 15 12.17 7.41 0.22
CA GLY A 15 12.27 7.85 -1.19
C GLY A 15 11.01 7.70 -2.04
N HIS A 16 10.14 6.72 -1.75
CA HIS A 16 8.82 6.59 -2.41
C HIS A 16 7.68 7.13 -1.55
N LEU A 17 7.87 7.17 -0.23
CA LEU A 17 6.84 7.59 0.70
C LEU A 17 6.65 9.11 0.71
N PHE A 18 7.74 9.90 0.69
CA PHE A 18 7.63 11.37 0.69
C PHE A 18 6.95 11.93 -0.56
N PRO A 19 7.24 11.46 -1.80
CA PRO A 19 6.48 11.89 -2.97
C PRO A 19 5.00 11.49 -2.89
N ALA A 20 4.70 10.31 -2.35
CA ALA A 20 3.32 9.86 -2.15
C ALA A 20 2.59 10.71 -1.11
N GLU A 21 3.28 11.14 -0.04
CA GLU A 21 2.76 12.03 0.98
C GLU A 21 2.47 13.42 0.42
N ALA A 22 3.38 13.98 -0.39
CA ALA A 22 3.14 15.23 -1.10
C ALA A 22 1.91 15.16 -2.02
N LEU A 23 1.74 14.05 -2.74
CA LEU A 23 0.56 13.79 -3.56
C LEU A 23 -0.71 13.65 -2.71
N ALA A 24 -0.64 12.96 -1.58
CA ALA A 24 -1.76 12.79 -0.66
C ALA A 24 -2.27 14.13 -0.15
N HIS A 25 -1.36 15.02 0.28
CA HIS A 25 -1.72 16.38 0.69
C HIS A 25 -2.48 17.15 -0.39
N GLU A 26 -2.03 17.09 -1.64
CA GLU A 26 -2.68 17.79 -2.75
C GLU A 26 -4.08 17.19 -3.06
N LEU A 27 -4.20 15.86 -3.04
CA LEU A 27 -5.50 15.19 -3.25
C LEU A 27 -6.50 15.52 -2.13
N ILE A 28 -6.04 15.53 -0.88
CA ILE A 28 -6.85 15.92 0.27
C ILE A 28 -7.25 17.38 0.20
N ALA A 29 -6.33 18.28 -0.17
CA ALA A 29 -6.62 19.70 -0.35
C ALA A 29 -7.69 19.95 -1.43
N ARG A 30 -7.77 19.06 -2.44
CA ARG A 30 -8.81 19.05 -3.48
C ARG A 30 -10.14 18.41 -3.02
N GLY A 31 -10.23 17.93 -1.79
CA GLY A 31 -11.43 17.36 -1.19
C GLY A 31 -11.62 15.85 -1.45
N HIS A 32 -10.56 15.14 -1.84
CA HIS A 32 -10.60 13.70 -2.07
C HIS A 32 -10.19 12.89 -0.83
N MET A 33 -10.64 11.64 -0.78
CA MET A 33 -10.26 10.67 0.27
C MET A 33 -9.02 9.90 -0.19
N VAL A 34 -8.05 9.70 0.70
CA VAL A 34 -6.79 9.04 0.39
C VAL A 34 -6.55 7.89 1.37
N HIS A 35 -6.30 6.71 0.84
CA HIS A 35 -5.80 5.56 1.59
C HIS A 35 -4.38 5.22 1.15
N LEU A 36 -3.58 4.68 2.08
CA LEU A 36 -2.24 4.19 1.79
C LEU A 36 -2.23 2.67 1.83
N ALA A 37 -1.74 2.02 0.77
CA ALA A 37 -1.37 0.60 0.76
C ALA A 37 0.15 0.49 0.86
N THR A 38 0.64 -0.24 1.86
CA THR A 38 2.06 -0.36 2.16
C THR A 38 2.44 -1.77 2.62
N ASP A 39 3.72 -2.03 2.85
CA ASP A 39 4.21 -3.28 3.42
C ASP A 39 4.72 -3.11 4.86
N ASP A 40 4.99 -4.22 5.51
CA ASP A 40 5.48 -4.32 6.90
C ASP A 40 6.82 -3.59 7.15
N ARG A 41 7.59 -3.30 6.10
CA ARG A 41 8.88 -2.61 6.22
C ARG A 41 8.71 -1.10 6.31
N ALA A 42 7.68 -0.58 5.64
CA ALA A 42 7.39 0.84 5.55
C ALA A 42 6.53 1.39 6.69
N GLU A 43 5.98 0.51 7.54
CA GLU A 43 5.10 0.90 8.65
C GLU A 43 5.72 1.99 9.55
N ARG A 44 7.03 1.94 9.76
CA ARG A 44 7.80 2.95 10.53
C ARG A 44 7.78 4.35 9.93
N PHE A 45 7.73 4.45 8.61
CA PHE A 45 7.70 5.73 7.89
C PHE A 45 6.26 6.16 7.60
N ALA A 46 5.34 5.19 7.48
CA ALA A 46 3.95 5.43 7.16
C ALA A 46 3.13 5.98 8.35
N ALA A 47 3.59 5.84 9.60
CA ALA A 47 2.82 6.24 10.78
C ALA A 47 2.38 7.72 10.80
N SER A 48 3.13 8.62 10.15
CA SER A 48 2.79 10.04 10.02
C SER A 48 2.11 10.40 8.70
N PHE A 49 1.83 9.43 7.83
CA PHE A 49 1.32 9.68 6.49
C PHE A 49 -0.12 10.23 6.56
N PRO A 50 -0.45 11.30 5.80
CA PRO A 50 -1.78 11.90 5.76
C PRO A 50 -2.73 11.04 4.92
N ALA A 51 -3.13 9.89 5.46
CA ALA A 51 -4.14 9.01 4.88
C ALA A 51 -5.25 8.76 5.89
N GLU A 52 -6.45 8.52 5.38
CA GLU A 52 -7.60 8.13 6.18
C GLU A 52 -7.44 6.75 6.81
N ALA A 53 -6.80 5.83 6.07
CA ALA A 53 -6.36 4.56 6.61
C ALA A 53 -5.10 4.06 5.90
N ILE A 54 -4.26 3.39 6.68
CA ILE A 54 -3.04 2.71 6.21
C ILE A 54 -3.30 1.20 6.22
N HIS A 55 -3.10 0.57 5.08
CA HIS A 55 -3.35 -0.85 4.85
C HIS A 55 -2.02 -1.56 4.64
N VAL A 56 -1.61 -2.36 5.63
CA VAL A 56 -0.40 -3.18 5.53
C VAL A 56 -0.74 -4.48 4.80
N ILE A 57 -0.14 -4.66 3.62
CA ILE A 57 -0.34 -5.81 2.75
C ILE A 57 0.86 -6.75 2.91
N PRO A 58 0.64 -8.06 3.17
CA PRO A 58 1.71 -9.02 3.25
C PRO A 58 2.61 -9.00 2.00
N SER A 59 3.89 -8.75 2.20
CA SER A 59 4.91 -8.78 1.15
C SER A 59 5.94 -9.87 1.45
N ALA A 60 6.68 -10.32 0.42
CA ALA A 60 7.81 -11.22 0.61
C ALA A 60 8.86 -10.99 -0.47
N THR A 61 10.14 -11.13 -0.09
CA THR A 61 11.28 -11.03 -1.03
C THR A 61 11.80 -12.44 -1.36
N ILE A 62 12.07 -12.70 -2.64
CA ILE A 62 12.68 -13.96 -3.08
C ILE A 62 14.19 -13.89 -2.79
N GLY A 63 14.60 -14.41 -1.63
CA GLY A 63 15.99 -14.36 -1.18
C GLY A 63 16.80 -15.66 -1.34
N SER A 64 16.19 -16.75 -1.78
CA SER A 64 16.84 -18.07 -1.85
C SER A 64 16.37 -18.88 -3.05
N LYS A 65 17.27 -19.74 -3.57
CA LYS A 65 16.97 -20.75 -4.60
C LYS A 65 16.40 -22.05 -4.02
N ASN A 66 16.25 -22.16 -2.70
CA ASN A 66 15.67 -23.34 -2.06
C ASN A 66 14.18 -23.47 -2.45
N PRO A 67 13.74 -24.60 -3.02
CA PRO A 67 12.35 -24.79 -3.47
C PRO A 67 11.32 -24.68 -2.34
N VAL A 68 11.66 -25.08 -1.12
CA VAL A 68 10.76 -24.95 0.05
C VAL A 68 10.59 -23.48 0.45
N ALA A 69 11.70 -22.72 0.46
CA ALA A 69 11.66 -21.29 0.74
C ALA A 69 10.86 -20.54 -0.33
N LEU A 70 11.02 -20.92 -1.60
CA LEU A 70 10.27 -20.36 -2.72
C LEU A 70 8.76 -20.61 -2.58
N LEU A 71 8.36 -21.83 -2.18
CA LEU A 71 6.96 -22.18 -1.99
C LEU A 71 6.33 -21.36 -0.85
N ARG A 72 7.08 -21.12 0.23
CA ARG A 72 6.65 -20.24 1.33
C ARG A 72 6.47 -18.80 0.86
N THR A 73 7.43 -18.26 0.10
CA THR A 73 7.35 -16.92 -0.50
C THR A 73 6.16 -16.80 -1.43
N ALA A 74 5.93 -17.78 -2.30
CA ALA A 74 4.79 -17.81 -3.21
C ALA A 74 3.45 -17.77 -2.44
N ARG A 75 3.33 -18.53 -1.35
CA ARG A 75 2.13 -18.51 -0.50
C ARG A 75 1.87 -17.14 0.13
N GLN A 76 2.94 -16.46 0.57
CA GLN A 76 2.83 -15.13 1.18
C GLN A 76 2.46 -14.07 0.15
N LEU A 77 3.06 -14.10 -1.04
CA LEU A 77 2.67 -13.23 -2.16
C LEU A 77 1.23 -13.46 -2.60
N LEU A 78 0.78 -14.72 -2.65
CA LEU A 78 -0.62 -15.04 -2.97
C LEU A 78 -1.59 -14.49 -1.91
N ALA A 79 -1.22 -14.55 -0.63
CA ALA A 79 -1.99 -13.94 0.45
C ALA A 79 -2.05 -12.41 0.31
N GLY A 80 -0.91 -11.75 0.05
CA GLY A 80 -0.83 -10.32 -0.21
C GLY A 80 -1.68 -9.88 -1.41
N TYR A 81 -1.59 -10.62 -2.53
CA TYR A 81 -2.41 -10.38 -3.72
C TYR A 81 -3.91 -10.45 -3.43
N ARG A 82 -4.35 -11.47 -2.69
CA ARG A 82 -5.76 -11.61 -2.30
C ARG A 82 -6.21 -10.47 -1.39
N ALA A 83 -5.37 -10.06 -0.44
CA ALA A 83 -5.65 -8.93 0.44
C ALA A 83 -5.79 -7.61 -0.35
N ALA A 84 -4.85 -7.33 -1.27
CA ALA A 84 -4.89 -6.16 -2.15
C ALA A 84 -6.17 -6.15 -3.01
N ARG A 85 -6.53 -7.28 -3.63
CA ARG A 85 -7.76 -7.38 -4.42
C ARG A 85 -9.02 -7.13 -3.60
N LYS A 86 -9.08 -7.67 -2.38
CA LYS A 86 -10.21 -7.43 -1.47
C LYS A 86 -10.31 -5.95 -1.11
N LEU A 87 -9.18 -5.32 -0.81
CA LEU A 87 -9.11 -3.90 -0.48
C LEU A 87 -9.62 -3.02 -1.63
N ILE A 88 -9.14 -3.24 -2.85
CA ILE A 88 -9.60 -2.51 -4.04
C ILE A 88 -11.11 -2.70 -4.25
N GLY A 89 -11.62 -3.92 -4.06
CA GLY A 89 -13.05 -4.21 -4.18
C GLY A 89 -13.92 -3.53 -3.11
N GLN A 90 -13.37 -3.29 -1.91
CA GLN A 90 -14.05 -2.59 -0.82
C GLN A 90 -14.02 -1.07 -0.99
N LEU A 91 -12.85 -0.51 -1.28
CA LEU A 91 -12.64 0.93 -1.40
C LEU A 91 -13.17 1.50 -2.73
N LYS A 92 -13.18 0.71 -3.79
CA LYS A 92 -13.51 1.12 -5.16
C LYS A 92 -12.81 2.44 -5.55
N PRO A 93 -11.47 2.51 -5.43
CA PRO A 93 -10.75 3.74 -5.68
C PRO A 93 -10.88 4.17 -7.14
N ALA A 94 -10.89 5.48 -7.36
CA ALA A 94 -10.85 6.09 -8.69
C ALA A 94 -9.47 5.92 -9.35
N ALA A 95 -8.41 5.86 -8.54
CA ALA A 95 -7.05 5.52 -8.93
C ALA A 95 -6.28 4.91 -7.76
#